data_AF-A0A9P9T6K6-F1
#
_entry.id   AF-A0A9P9T6K6-F1
#
_cell.length_a   1.000
_cell.length_b   1.000
_cell.length_c   1.000
_cell.angle_alpha   90.00
_cell.angle_beta   90.00
_cell.angle_gamma   90.00
#
_symmetry.space_group_name_H-M   'P 1'
#
loop_
_entity.id
_entity.type
_entity.pdbx_description
1 polymer ?
#
loop_
_entity_poly.entity_id
_entity_poly.type
_entity_poly.pdbx_seq_one_letter_code
_entity_poly.pdbx_strand_id
1 'polypeptide(L)'
;MHSSDLPLVFGTHSEFRGNSTELEWQTGHAYQDAWVAFATDPSGDVSFAEGGKWPRHSASGDTTLVFGGNGTAARLESGAYADSFIICTAPQIGPP
;
A
#
# COMPACT_ATOMS: atom_id res chain seq x y z
N MET A 1 -3.69 -7.17 -10.41
CA MET A 1 -4.57 -6.57 -11.45
C MET A 1 -4.67 -5.08 -11.17
N HIS A 2 -4.92 -4.24 -12.19
CA HIS A 2 -5.17 -2.81 -11.96
C HIS A 2 -6.51 -2.61 -11.21
N SER A 3 -6.57 -1.62 -10.31
CA SER A 3 -7.76 -1.26 -9.51
C SER A 3 -8.32 -2.34 -8.58
N SER A 4 -7.56 -3.40 -8.27
CA SER A 4 -7.99 -4.41 -7.30
C SER A 4 -8.05 -3.92 -5.86
N ASP A 5 -7.43 -2.75 -5.59
CA ASP A 5 -7.34 -2.13 -4.27
C ASP A 5 -8.57 -1.30 -3.85
N LEU A 6 -9.36 -0.84 -4.82
CA LEU A 6 -10.52 0.03 -4.54
C LEU A 6 -11.50 -0.55 -3.51
N PRO A 7 -11.84 -1.85 -3.52
CA PRO A 7 -12.72 -2.41 -2.51
C PRO A 7 -12.14 -2.34 -1.08
N LEU A 8 -10.82 -2.40 -0.93
CA LEU A 8 -10.16 -2.26 0.38
C LEU A 8 -10.25 -0.81 0.86
N VAL A 9 -9.90 0.14 -0.01
CA VAL A 9 -9.96 1.58 0.27
C VAL A 9 -11.36 2.04 0.67
N PHE A 10 -12.41 1.51 0.02
CA PHE A 10 -13.79 1.87 0.31
C PHE A 10 -14.48 0.98 1.35
N GLY A 11 -13.80 -0.03 1.90
CA GLY A 11 -14.38 -0.95 2.90
C GLY A 11 -15.47 -1.86 2.34
N THR A 12 -15.51 -2.06 1.02
CA THR A 12 -16.49 -2.91 0.32
C THR A 12 -15.91 -4.26 -0.10
N HIS A 13 -14.69 -4.58 0.34
CA HIS A 13 -13.97 -5.79 -0.07
C HIS A 13 -14.72 -7.09 0.24
N SER A 14 -15.55 -7.16 1.28
CA SER A 14 -16.37 -8.35 1.58
C SER A 14 -17.58 -8.54 0.67
N GLU A 15 -17.97 -7.50 -0.08
CA GLU A 15 -19.09 -7.54 -1.02
C GLU A 15 -18.67 -8.13 -2.38
N PHE A 16 -17.36 -8.20 -2.63
CA PHE A 16 -16.80 -8.67 -3.88
C PHE A 16 -15.85 -9.84 -3.61
N ARG A 17 -15.99 -10.94 -4.37
CA ARG A 17 -15.08 -12.10 -4.31
C ARG A 17 -15.20 -12.97 -3.04
N GLY A 18 -16.23 -12.75 -2.22
CA GLY A 18 -16.56 -13.59 -1.07
C GLY A 18 -16.17 -12.95 0.26
N ASN A 19 -16.38 -13.69 1.36
CA ASN A 19 -16.07 -13.17 2.68
C ASN A 19 -14.55 -12.97 2.84
N SER A 20 -14.18 -11.79 3.29
CA SER A 20 -12.77 -11.41 3.41
C SER A 20 -12.10 -12.05 4.60
N THR A 21 -10.83 -12.35 4.39
CA THR A 21 -9.90 -12.82 5.42
C THR A 21 -9.60 -11.71 6.43
N GLU A 22 -9.14 -12.10 7.62
CA GLU A 22 -8.70 -11.15 8.64
C GLU A 22 -7.62 -10.18 8.10
N LEU A 23 -6.69 -10.69 7.30
CA LEU A 23 -5.65 -9.87 6.67
C LEU A 23 -6.25 -8.82 5.74
N GLU A 24 -7.27 -9.15 4.95
CA GLU A 24 -7.94 -8.19 4.06
C GLU A 24 -8.68 -7.11 4.85
N TRP A 25 -9.33 -7.46 5.97
CA TRP A 25 -9.94 -6.47 6.87
C TRP A 25 -8.91 -5.50 7.45
N GLN A 26 -7.82 -6.04 8.01
CA GLN A 26 -6.74 -5.21 8.57
C GLN A 26 -6.08 -4.34 7.49
N THR A 27 -5.85 -4.90 6.31
CA THR A 27 -5.30 -4.16 5.17
C THR A 27 -6.24 -3.03 4.74
N GLY A 28 -7.56 -3.27 4.70
CA GLY A 28 -8.57 -2.26 4.40
C GLY A 28 -8.60 -1.12 5.43
N HIS A 29 -8.55 -1.44 6.72
CA HIS A 29 -8.45 -0.43 7.78
C HIS A 29 -7.16 0.37 7.67
N ALA A 30 -6.01 -0.29 7.44
CA ALA A 30 -4.74 0.40 7.27
C ALA A 30 -4.75 1.37 6.08
N TYR A 31 -5.39 1.00 4.96
CA TYR A 31 -5.60 1.92 3.83
C TYR A 31 -6.42 3.14 4.24
N GLN A 32 -7.57 2.91 4.87
CA GLN A 32 -8.49 3.99 5.26
C GLN A 32 -7.83 4.94 6.26
N ASP A 33 -7.14 4.41 7.27
CA ASP A 33 -6.43 5.20 8.27
C ASP A 33 -5.28 6.00 7.65
N ALA A 34 -4.51 5.40 6.74
CA ALA A 34 -3.46 6.12 6.02
C ALA A 34 -4.04 7.25 5.15
N TRP A 35 -5.15 7.01 4.44
CA TRP A 35 -5.82 8.01 3.62
C TRP A 35 -6.40 9.15 4.46
N VAL A 36 -7.05 8.85 5.59
CA VAL A 36 -7.58 9.86 6.53
C VAL A 36 -6.45 10.69 7.13
N ALA A 37 -5.36 10.05 7.55
CA ALA A 37 -4.22 10.73 8.13
C ALA A 37 -3.54 11.66 7.12
N PHE A 38 -3.35 11.20 5.86
CA PHE A 38 -2.83 12.04 4.78
C PHE A 38 -3.76 13.21 4.45
N ALA A 39 -5.08 12.98 4.37
CA ALA A 39 -6.05 14.03 4.12
C ALA A 39 -6.11 15.07 5.26
N THR A 40 -5.78 14.66 6.49
CA THR A 40 -5.73 15.53 7.67
C THR A 40 -4.48 16.42 7.66
N ASP A 41 -3.30 15.86 7.39
CA ASP A 41 -2.05 16.61 7.26
C ASP A 41 -1.10 15.96 6.23
N PRO A 42 -1.04 16.51 5.00
CA PRO A 42 -0.17 15.99 3.94
C PRO A 42 1.23 16.63 3.95
N SER A 43 1.56 17.48 4.94
CA SER A 43 2.77 18.32 4.88
C SER A 43 4.07 17.54 5.12
N GLY A 44 4.00 16.39 5.78
CA GLY A 44 5.17 15.60 6.20
C GLY A 44 4.92 14.11 6.25
N ASP A 45 5.59 13.45 7.19
CA ASP A 45 5.40 12.02 7.46
C ASP A 45 4.00 11.80 8.03
N VAL A 46 3.28 10.84 7.47
CA VAL A 46 1.97 10.45 7.93
C VAL A 46 2.13 9.30 8.91
N SER A 47 1.60 9.46 10.12
CA SER A 47 1.43 8.34 11.07
C SER A 47 -0.05 8.00 11.14
N PHE A 48 -0.36 6.72 11.07
CA PHE A 48 -1.72 6.21 11.11
C PHE A 48 -1.83 5.09 12.16
N ALA A 49 -3.03 4.54 12.35
CA ALA A 49 -3.25 3.52 13.37
C ALA A 49 -2.39 2.27 13.13
N GLU A 50 -2.39 1.35 14.10
CA GLU A 50 -1.63 0.08 14.03
C GLU A 50 -0.10 0.26 13.94
N GLY A 51 0.42 1.44 14.28
CA GLY A 51 1.85 1.73 14.27
C GLY A 51 2.40 2.04 12.87
N GLY A 52 1.51 2.22 11.88
CA GLY A 52 1.86 2.54 10.52
C GLY A 52 2.50 3.92 10.37
N LYS A 53 3.60 3.96 9.60
CA LYS A 53 4.28 5.21 9.22
C LYS A 53 4.45 5.24 7.71
N TRP A 54 4.05 6.34 7.11
CA TRP A 54 4.26 6.65 5.70
C TRP A 54 5.11 7.91 5.59
N PRO A 55 6.44 7.77 5.42
CA PRO A 55 7.34 8.90 5.29
C PRO A 55 7.05 9.73 4.05
N ARG A 56 7.33 11.03 4.13
CA ARG A 56 7.31 11.90 2.96
C ARG A 56 8.27 11.35 1.90
N HIS A 57 7.76 11.19 0.68
CA HIS A 57 8.58 10.75 -0.43
C HIS A 57 9.76 11.71 -0.68
N SER A 58 10.95 11.14 -0.89
CA SER A 58 12.17 11.85 -1.30
C SER A 58 12.72 11.20 -2.56
N ALA A 59 13.22 12.00 -3.51
CA ALA A 59 13.85 11.48 -4.72
C ALA A 59 15.13 10.66 -4.46
N SER A 60 15.75 10.84 -3.29
CA SER A 60 16.89 10.04 -2.82
C SER A 60 16.50 8.91 -1.86
N GLY A 61 15.22 8.84 -1.46
CA GLY A 61 14.70 7.80 -0.59
C GLY A 61 14.27 6.59 -1.39
N ASP A 62 14.42 5.42 -0.80
CA ASP A 62 14.04 4.14 -1.40
C ASP A 62 13.06 3.38 -0.48
N THR A 63 12.01 4.07 -0.02
CA THR A 63 11.02 3.48 0.88
C THR A 63 9.62 3.60 0.33
N THR A 64 8.90 2.49 0.33
CA THR A 64 7.51 2.39 -0.10
C THR A 64 6.69 1.78 1.03
N LEU A 65 5.51 2.37 1.30
CA LEU A 65 4.53 1.71 2.15
C LEU A 65 3.81 0.64 1.33
N VAL A 66 3.94 -0.62 1.76
CA VAL A 66 3.28 -1.77 1.14
C VAL A 66 2.14 -2.25 2.01
N PHE A 67 0.97 -2.43 1.40
CA PHE A 67 -0.23 -2.96 2.04
C PHE A 67 -0.44 -4.44 1.71
N GLY A 68 -0.87 -5.24 2.69
CA GLY A 68 -1.21 -6.68 2.52
C GLY A 68 -0.04 -7.59 2.12
N GLY A 69 1.20 -7.08 2.14
CA GLY A 69 2.39 -7.83 1.73
C GLY A 69 2.97 -8.68 2.86
N ASN A 70 3.36 -9.92 2.56
CA ASN A 70 3.99 -10.85 3.52
C ASN A 70 3.18 -11.08 4.81
N GLY A 71 1.85 -11.12 4.71
CA GLY A 71 0.96 -11.36 5.85
C GLY A 71 0.82 -10.19 6.81
N THR A 72 1.27 -8.99 6.42
CA THR A 72 1.16 -7.76 7.23
C THR A 72 0.23 -6.77 6.54
N ALA A 73 -0.63 -6.10 7.32
CA ALA A 73 -1.60 -5.14 6.81
C ALA A 73 -0.94 -3.94 6.12
N ALA A 74 0.07 -3.35 6.75
CA ALA A 74 0.90 -2.29 6.17
C ALA A 74 2.33 -2.32 6.74
N ARG A 75 3.35 -2.17 5.89
CA ARG A 75 4.76 -2.11 6.30
C ARG A 75 5.61 -1.28 5.36
N LEU A 76 6.66 -0.65 5.89
CA LEU A 76 7.67 0.03 5.08
C LEU A 76 8.64 -0.98 4.51
N GLU A 77 8.79 -0.94 3.19
CA GLU A 77 9.72 -1.78 2.44
C GLU A 77 10.64 -0.92 1.59
N SER A 78 11.71 -1.53 1.07
CA SER A 78 12.52 -0.89 0.04
C SER A 78 11.73 -0.72 -1.26
N GLY A 79 12.08 0.27 -2.08
CA GLY A 79 11.49 0.42 -3.42
C GLY A 79 11.75 -0.82 -4.28
N ALA A 80 12.92 -1.45 -4.15
CA ALA A 80 13.23 -2.71 -4.84
C ALA A 80 12.24 -3.86 -4.52
N TYR A 81 11.75 -3.94 -3.27
CA TYR A 81 10.72 -4.91 -2.91
C TYR A 81 9.39 -4.60 -3.61
N ALA A 82 8.99 -3.32 -3.62
CA ALA A 82 7.76 -2.89 -4.27
C ALA A 82 7.80 -3.12 -5.80
N ASP A 83 8.95 -2.84 -6.43
CA ASP A 83 9.15 -3.03 -7.88
C ASP A 83 9.02 -4.50 -8.28
N SER A 84 9.51 -5.41 -7.44
CA SER A 84 9.40 -6.85 -7.69
C SER A 84 7.95 -7.37 -7.73
N PHE A 85 7.00 -6.60 -7.19
CA PHE A 85 5.60 -7.00 -7.04
C PHE A 85 4.62 -6.18 -7.90
N ILE A 86 5.00 -4.97 -8.34
CA ILE A 86 4.15 -4.03 -9.10
C ILE A 86 4.26 -4.20 -10.63
N ILE A 87 5.27 -4.89 -11.12
CA ILE A 87 5.57 -4.92 -12.55
C ILE A 87 4.77 -6.04 -13.25
N CYS A 88 3.72 -5.66 -14.01
CA CYS A 88 3.53 -6.28 -15.32
C CYS A 88 4.84 -6.03 -16.09
N THR A 89 5.65 -7.06 -16.31
CA THR A 89 6.95 -6.99 -16.99
C THR A 89 6.88 -6.13 -18.25
N ALA A 90 7.34 -4.88 -18.16
CA ALA A 90 7.85 -4.18 -19.32
C ALA A 90 9.11 -4.94 -19.75
N PRO A 91 9.23 -5.33 -21.04
CA PRO A 91 10.43 -6.01 -21.50
C PRO A 91 11.62 -5.09 -21.26
N GLN A 92 12.68 -5.63 -20.66
CA GLN A 92 13.94 -4.93 -20.48
C GLN A 92 14.47 -4.54 -21.87
N ILE A 93 14.31 -3.27 -22.26
CA ILE A 93 15.05 -2.72 -23.39
C ILE A 93 16.48 -2.54 -22.88
N GLY A 94 17.37 -3.45 -23.30
CA GLY A 94 18.80 -3.36 -23.00
C GLY A 94 19.43 -2.11 -23.65
N PRO A 95 20.58 -1.64 -23.13
CA PRO A 95 21.31 -0.50 -23.70
C PRO A 95 21.86 -0.82 -25.11
N PRO A 96 22.16 0.22 -25.93
CA PRO A 96 22.38 0.12 -27.37
C PRO A 96 23.58 -0.75 -27.79
#